data_AF-A0A091GSL6-F1
#
_entry.id   AF-A0A091GSL6-F1
#
_cell.length_a   1.000
_cell.length_b   1.000
_cell.length_c   1.000
_cell.angle_alpha   90.00
_cell.angle_beta   90.00
_cell.angle_gamma   90.00
#
_symmetry.space_group_name_H-M   'P 1'
#
loop_
_entity.id
_entity.type
_entity.pdbx_description
1 polymer ?
#
loop_
_entity_poly.entity_id
_entity_poly.type
_entity_poly.pdbx_seq_one_letter_code
_entity_poly.pdbx_strand_id
1 'polypeptide(L)'
;SGESSEDEAQIKWEEQQIKKAVKLSQETYDDLSLHKSQPAKPKFEPSVSLPPVDLEIVKKRLTERITSLQDVHRAHQREYEKYMEDIESSKMAVQELEKSSDAALNYKFYRAMKTYVENLINCLNEKLKYINELELAVHVLLQQRAMRIVNRRQDELKNETAYIQHLTSGNRKPTNDGLEGAEKSQLLEMCEHRRTLRRQVRECSGEADHHEGMSSDDELTPTEVTKFQKSRDNVLEDSRKVFEDVHADFCDIRKILLKFQEWKEKFPDSYCEAYISFCLPKLLNPLIRVQLINWNPLEVGVIFSQNFAELEEMPWFRAIEEFSDARNKSESKRDDNPDKEVLPRVIEKTILPKITAFVKSVWDPLSTSQTKNLVQLCNSIFEKQVLSKNECSRAKEDLVNMVVQRMKKSVEEDVFIPLYPKSTVEDKSSLHSKFQDRRFWSAVKLLSNVLLWDGIVQEDTVRDLGLRKLLNRYLLLNLINMPPGPDNIEKCNKVVACLPERWFQDLQSGSTLPELLNFCQHLLQCAHTLHRDNHSDETKEVLLLMMRVKALHMVEDFLEEYKLEHLKPMI
;
A
#
# COMPACT_ATOMS: atom_id res chain seq x y z
N SER A 1 12.37 43.89 38.51
CA SER A 1 11.41 44.15 39.60
C SER A 1 10.53 45.36 39.34
N GLY A 2 9.97 45.51 38.13
CA GLY A 2 9.13 46.65 37.73
C GLY A 2 7.69 46.29 37.31
N GLU A 3 7.44 45.06 36.88
CA GLU A 3 6.13 44.66 36.32
C GLU A 3 5.05 44.40 37.39
N SER A 4 5.43 44.02 38.62
CA SER A 4 4.46 43.77 39.71
C SER A 4 3.76 45.03 40.23
N SER A 5 4.30 46.23 39.94
CA SER A 5 3.73 47.49 40.42
C SER A 5 2.61 48.03 39.53
N GLU A 6 2.62 47.69 38.24
CA GLU A 6 1.59 48.16 37.29
C GLU A 6 0.30 47.36 37.44
N ASP A 7 0.40 46.04 37.64
CA ASP A 7 -0.75 45.18 37.92
C ASP A 7 -1.45 45.57 39.24
N GLU A 8 -0.70 45.88 40.29
CA GLU A 8 -1.29 46.38 41.55
C GLU A 8 -1.99 47.73 41.39
N ALA A 9 -1.45 48.62 40.55
CA ALA A 9 -2.04 49.92 40.29
C ALA A 9 -3.34 49.79 39.49
N GLN A 10 -3.37 48.85 38.54
CA GLN A 10 -4.55 48.55 37.73
C GLN A 10 -5.67 47.92 38.58
N ILE A 11 -5.34 46.96 39.45
CA ILE A 11 -6.31 46.35 40.37
C ILE A 11 -6.89 47.40 41.32
N LYS A 12 -6.05 48.29 41.89
CA LYS A 12 -6.50 49.39 42.75
C LYS A 12 -7.40 50.39 42.00
N TRP A 13 -7.14 50.63 40.72
CA TRP A 13 -7.97 51.49 39.90
C TRP A 13 -9.33 50.84 39.59
N GLU A 14 -9.36 49.55 39.24
CA GLU A 14 -10.60 48.80 39.02
C GLU A 14 -11.46 48.72 40.29
N GLU A 15 -10.86 48.45 41.46
CA GLU A 15 -11.56 48.49 42.75
C GLU A 15 -12.17 49.87 43.05
N GLN A 16 -11.50 50.95 42.66
CA GLN A 16 -12.02 52.31 42.83
C GLN A 16 -13.19 52.62 41.89
N GLN A 17 -13.19 52.09 40.67
CA GLN A 17 -14.33 52.23 39.75
C GLN A 17 -15.54 51.42 40.24
N ILE A 18 -15.33 50.20 40.74
CA ILE A 18 -16.38 49.38 41.34
C ILE A 18 -16.97 50.09 42.58
N LYS A 19 -16.13 50.66 43.46
CA LYS A 19 -16.62 51.45 44.62
C LYS A 19 -17.40 52.70 44.22
N LYS A 20 -17.06 53.36 43.11
CA LYS A 20 -17.83 54.50 42.58
C LYS A 20 -19.18 54.07 42.03
N ALA A 21 -19.26 52.95 41.32
CA ALA A 21 -20.51 52.41 40.79
C ALA A 21 -21.44 51.91 41.91
N VAL A 22 -20.90 51.26 42.95
CA VAL A 22 -21.65 50.83 44.14
C VAL A 22 -22.17 52.03 44.94
N LYS A 23 -21.38 53.11 45.08
CA LYS A 23 -21.87 54.35 45.72
C LYS A 23 -23.04 54.99 44.98
N LEU A 24 -23.00 55.04 43.64
CA LEU A 24 -24.12 55.58 42.85
C LEU A 24 -25.40 54.74 43.01
N SER A 25 -25.27 53.42 43.14
CA SER A 25 -26.43 52.52 43.30
C SER A 25 -26.97 52.52 44.73
N GLN A 26 -26.14 52.78 45.74
CA GLN A 26 -26.58 52.97 47.13
C GLN A 26 -27.28 54.33 47.35
N GLU A 27 -26.77 55.41 46.74
CA GLU A 27 -27.38 56.75 46.83
C GLU A 27 -28.75 56.85 46.12
N THR A 28 -29.06 55.92 45.21
CA THR A 28 -30.35 55.89 44.49
C THR A 28 -31.42 55.02 45.18
N TYR A 29 -31.06 54.22 46.20
CA TYR A 29 -31.98 53.25 46.84
C TYR A 29 -32.28 53.52 48.33
N ASP A 30 -31.57 54.45 48.98
CA ASP A 30 -31.72 54.71 50.43
C ASP A 30 -32.73 55.83 50.81
N ASP A 31 -33.41 56.51 49.87
CA ASP A 31 -34.35 57.60 50.17
C ASP A 31 -35.86 57.23 50.17
N LEU A 32 -36.20 55.93 50.27
CA LEU A 32 -37.60 55.46 50.36
C LEU A 32 -38.02 54.91 51.74
N SER A 33 -37.31 55.26 52.82
CA SER A 33 -37.69 54.88 54.19
C SER A 33 -38.17 56.06 55.05
N LEU A 34 -39.22 56.77 54.61
CA LEU A 34 -39.93 57.71 55.50
C LEU A 34 -40.97 57.00 56.37
N HIS A 35 -40.53 56.76 57.61
CA HIS A 35 -41.33 56.57 58.80
C HIS A 35 -42.70 57.29 58.78
N LYS A 36 -43.76 56.52 59.05
CA LYS A 36 -45.03 57.06 59.57
C LYS A 36 -44.78 57.63 60.97
N SER A 37 -44.53 58.94 61.07
CA SER A 37 -44.68 59.69 62.32
C SER A 37 -45.96 60.53 62.25
N GLN A 38 -46.93 60.22 63.12
CA GLN A 38 -48.09 61.06 63.38
C GLN A 38 -47.65 62.43 63.89
N PRO A 39 -48.15 63.56 63.36
CA PRO A 39 -48.07 64.81 64.06
C PRO A 39 -49.21 64.92 65.09
N ALA A 40 -48.82 65.25 66.31
CA ALA A 40 -49.72 65.62 67.40
C ALA A 40 -50.51 66.89 67.06
N LYS A 41 -51.72 66.98 67.65
CA LYS A 41 -52.70 68.06 67.51
C LYS A 41 -52.08 69.47 67.72
N PRO A 42 -52.26 70.42 66.79
CA PRO A 42 -52.02 71.83 67.07
C PRO A 42 -53.17 72.38 67.95
N LYS A 43 -52.81 73.12 68.99
CA LYS A 43 -53.73 73.95 69.78
C LYS A 43 -54.30 75.06 68.90
N PHE A 44 -55.61 75.25 68.94
CA PHE A 44 -56.30 76.38 68.33
C PHE A 44 -56.15 77.64 69.20
N GLU A 45 -55.76 78.75 68.57
CA GLU A 45 -56.11 80.13 68.96
C GLU A 45 -55.91 81.04 67.71
N PRO A 46 -56.57 82.22 67.62
CA PRO A 46 -57.64 82.40 66.65
C PRO A 46 -57.30 83.32 65.48
N SER A 47 -58.17 83.20 64.45
CA SER A 47 -58.50 84.22 63.45
C SER A 47 -57.39 84.68 62.48
N VAL A 48 -57.26 83.94 61.37
CA VAL A 48 -57.11 84.58 60.05
C VAL A 48 -58.19 83.98 59.16
N SER A 49 -59.02 84.87 58.60
CA SER A 49 -60.10 84.54 57.67
C SER A 49 -59.61 83.58 56.57
N LEU A 50 -60.29 82.45 56.41
CA LEU A 50 -60.18 81.69 55.17
C LEU A 50 -60.63 82.63 54.04
N PRO A 51 -59.79 82.91 53.03
CA PRO A 51 -60.24 83.65 51.87
C PRO A 51 -61.36 82.83 51.22
N PRO A 52 -62.36 83.49 50.60
CA PRO A 52 -63.45 82.78 49.96
C PRO A 52 -62.84 81.84 48.92
N VAL A 53 -63.01 80.53 49.13
CA VAL A 53 -62.59 79.53 48.15
C VAL A 53 -63.60 79.62 47.02
N ASP A 54 -63.26 80.45 46.05
CA ASP A 54 -63.93 80.51 44.77
C ASP A 54 -63.77 79.16 44.05
N LEU A 55 -64.83 78.69 43.41
CA LEU A 55 -64.85 77.44 42.64
C LEU A 55 -63.74 77.45 41.58
N GLU A 56 -63.42 78.65 41.06
CA GLU A 56 -62.34 78.89 40.12
C GLU A 56 -60.94 78.62 40.71
N ILE A 57 -60.71 78.82 42.01
CA ILE A 57 -59.42 78.50 42.66
C ILE A 57 -59.22 76.99 42.80
N VAL A 58 -60.28 76.25 43.16
CA VAL A 58 -60.24 74.78 43.26
C VAL A 58 -60.09 74.14 41.88
N LYS A 59 -60.84 74.65 40.90
CA LYS A 59 -60.72 74.25 39.49
C LYS A 59 -59.30 74.52 38.97
N LYS A 60 -58.72 75.68 39.29
CA LYS A 60 -57.33 76.02 38.94
C LYS A 60 -56.34 75.02 39.55
N ARG A 61 -56.43 74.73 40.85
CA ARG A 61 -55.56 73.75 41.52
C ARG A 61 -55.70 72.33 40.97
N LEU A 62 -56.92 71.89 40.66
CA LEU A 62 -57.16 70.58 40.05
C LEU A 62 -56.62 70.54 38.63
N THR A 63 -56.79 71.61 37.85
CA THR A 63 -56.24 71.73 36.50
C THR A 63 -54.71 71.71 36.54
N GLU A 64 -54.08 72.44 37.45
CA GLU A 64 -52.63 72.43 37.70
C GLU A 64 -52.11 71.04 38.12
N ARG A 65 -52.86 70.30 38.95
CA ARG A 65 -52.51 68.93 39.36
C ARG A 65 -52.65 67.94 38.22
N ILE A 66 -53.69 68.07 37.40
CA ILE A 66 -53.91 67.24 36.20
C ILE A 66 -52.82 67.51 35.17
N THR A 67 -52.48 68.78 34.90
CA THR A 67 -51.38 69.11 33.99
C THR A 67 -50.06 68.55 34.51
N SER A 68 -49.79 68.69 35.82
CA SER A 68 -48.59 68.10 36.44
C SER A 68 -48.54 66.58 36.31
N LEU A 69 -49.65 65.87 36.55
CA LEU A 69 -49.72 64.41 36.39
C LEU A 69 -49.60 63.99 34.93
N GLN A 70 -50.18 64.74 34.01
CA GLN A 70 -50.02 64.51 32.57
C GLN A 70 -48.57 64.72 32.14
N ASP A 71 -47.88 65.71 32.67
CA ASP A 71 -46.46 65.96 32.39
C ASP A 71 -45.58 64.84 32.94
N VAL A 72 -45.85 64.35 34.17
CA VAL A 72 -45.16 63.19 34.75
C VAL A 72 -45.45 61.92 33.96
N HIS A 73 -46.70 61.68 33.57
CA HIS A 73 -47.05 60.52 32.75
C HIS A 73 -46.36 60.57 31.39
N ARG A 74 -46.32 61.73 30.72
CA ARG A 74 -45.55 61.93 29.48
C ARG A 74 -44.05 61.72 29.71
N ALA A 75 -43.52 62.09 30.88
CA ALA A 75 -42.13 61.84 31.22
C ALA A 75 -41.84 60.35 31.40
N HIS A 76 -42.65 59.63 32.18
CA HIS A 76 -42.50 58.18 32.36
C HIS A 76 -42.73 57.41 31.06
N GLN A 77 -43.67 57.85 30.20
CA GLN A 77 -43.90 57.24 28.91
C GLN A 77 -42.66 57.38 28.01
N ARG A 78 -42.03 58.57 27.98
CA ARG A 78 -40.77 58.80 27.27
C ARG A 78 -39.61 57.97 27.85
N GLU A 79 -39.54 57.82 29.17
CA GLU A 79 -38.54 56.97 29.81
C GLU A 79 -38.76 55.49 29.49
N TYR A 80 -40.01 55.01 29.49
CA TYR A 80 -40.34 53.65 29.12
C TYR A 80 -39.99 53.35 27.66
N GLU A 81 -40.32 54.26 26.73
CA GLU A 81 -39.94 54.14 25.31
C GLU A 81 -38.41 54.08 25.17
N LYS A 82 -37.69 54.94 25.88
CA LYS A 82 -36.22 54.91 25.92
C LYS A 82 -35.68 53.57 26.46
N TYR A 83 -36.24 53.04 27.55
CA TYR A 83 -35.80 51.75 28.09
C TYR A 83 -36.04 50.59 27.12
N MET A 84 -37.15 50.63 26.36
CA MET A 84 -37.43 49.62 25.34
C MET A 84 -36.41 49.68 24.19
N GLU A 85 -36.03 50.88 23.74
CA GLU A 85 -34.96 51.08 22.76
C GLU A 85 -33.60 50.59 23.29
N ASP A 86 -33.26 50.94 24.54
CA ASP A 86 -32.00 50.53 25.18
C ASP A 86 -31.91 48.99 25.33
N ILE A 87 -33.02 48.32 25.66
CA ILE A 87 -33.09 46.84 25.74
C ILE A 87 -32.86 46.21 24.36
N GLU A 88 -33.49 46.74 23.31
CA GLU A 88 -33.33 46.19 21.95
C GLU A 88 -31.92 46.43 21.43
N SER A 89 -31.37 47.63 21.66
CA SER A 89 -29.97 47.94 21.35
C SER A 89 -29.00 47.00 22.07
N SER A 90 -29.25 46.72 23.36
CA SER A 90 -28.43 45.80 24.15
C SER A 90 -28.50 44.36 23.64
N LYS A 91 -29.69 43.87 23.24
CA LYS A 91 -29.83 42.53 22.64
C LYS A 91 -29.06 42.41 21.34
N MET A 92 -29.16 43.41 20.47
CA MET A 92 -28.41 43.45 19.22
C MET A 92 -26.90 43.51 19.47
N ALA A 93 -26.45 44.29 20.46
CA ALA A 93 -25.04 44.34 20.85
C ALA A 93 -24.54 43.00 21.39
N VAL A 94 -25.32 42.28 22.21
CA VAL A 94 -24.95 40.94 22.71
C VAL A 94 -24.80 39.95 21.55
N GLN A 95 -25.77 39.90 20.63
CA GLN A 95 -25.70 38.99 19.47
C GLN A 95 -24.48 39.29 18.56
N GLU A 96 -24.14 40.56 18.39
CA GLU A 96 -22.96 40.96 17.60
C GLU A 96 -21.66 40.58 18.31
N LEU A 97 -21.58 40.78 19.62
CA LEU A 97 -20.44 40.39 20.43
C LEU A 97 -20.22 38.87 20.44
N GLU A 98 -21.29 38.07 20.54
CA GLU A 98 -21.22 36.60 20.46
C GLU A 98 -20.70 36.13 19.10
N LYS A 99 -21.20 36.69 17.98
CA LYS A 99 -20.67 36.40 16.63
C LYS A 99 -19.19 36.78 16.49
N SER A 100 -18.78 37.89 17.09
CA SER A 100 -17.38 38.35 17.03
C SER A 100 -16.43 37.42 17.82
N SER A 101 -16.92 36.79 18.90
CA SER A 101 -16.15 35.84 19.72
C SER A 101 -15.80 34.58 18.95
N ASP A 102 -16.74 34.02 18.19
CA ASP A 102 -16.50 32.84 17.35
C ASP A 102 -15.49 33.15 16.23
N ALA A 103 -15.56 34.34 15.63
CA ALA A 103 -14.61 34.75 14.60
C ALA A 103 -13.16 34.81 15.13
N ALA A 104 -12.95 35.29 16.35
CA ALA A 104 -11.63 35.37 16.98
C ALA A 104 -11.04 33.98 17.29
N LEU A 105 -11.86 33.06 17.79
CA LEU A 105 -11.44 31.67 18.06
C LEU A 105 -11.10 30.92 16.75
N ASN A 106 -11.93 31.11 15.72
CA ASN A 106 -11.70 30.51 14.39
C ASN A 106 -10.40 31.05 13.79
N TYR A 107 -10.18 32.36 13.84
CA TYR A 107 -8.94 32.98 13.38
C TYR A 107 -7.70 32.42 14.10
N LYS A 108 -7.78 32.27 15.43
CA LYS A 108 -6.69 31.69 16.24
C LYS A 108 -6.39 30.26 15.82
N PHE A 109 -7.42 29.44 15.59
CA PHE A 109 -7.26 28.08 15.11
C PHE A 109 -6.58 28.04 13.73
N TYR A 110 -7.11 28.76 12.73
CA TYR A 110 -6.56 28.74 11.38
C TYR A 110 -5.13 29.28 11.31
N ARG A 111 -4.80 30.31 12.10
CA ARG A 111 -3.43 30.82 12.21
C ARG A 111 -2.50 29.75 12.80
N ALA A 112 -2.90 29.09 13.88
CA ALA A 112 -2.11 28.03 14.49
C ALA A 112 -1.93 26.83 13.56
N MET A 113 -3.00 26.40 12.88
CA MET A 113 -2.97 25.29 11.94
C MET A 113 -2.11 25.61 10.72
N LYS A 114 -2.20 26.83 10.19
CA LYS A 114 -1.33 27.31 9.12
C LYS A 114 0.14 27.23 9.52
N THR A 115 0.51 27.81 10.66
CA THR A 115 1.89 27.77 11.16
C THR A 115 2.37 26.33 11.38
N TYR A 116 1.51 25.47 11.92
CA TYR A 116 1.82 24.05 12.08
C TYR A 116 2.10 23.35 10.74
N VAL A 117 1.22 23.53 9.74
CA VAL A 117 1.37 22.91 8.41
C VAL A 117 2.61 23.47 7.69
N GLU A 118 2.89 24.76 7.78
CA GLU A 118 4.10 25.38 7.22
C GLU A 118 5.37 24.78 7.84
N ASN A 119 5.41 24.65 9.16
CA ASN A 119 6.53 24.04 9.87
C ASN A 119 6.70 22.56 9.52
N LEU A 120 5.59 21.81 9.42
CA LEU A 120 5.59 20.41 9.01
C LEU A 120 6.15 20.26 7.60
N ILE A 121 5.67 21.05 6.63
CA ILE A 121 6.14 20.99 5.25
C ILE A 121 7.63 21.36 5.16
N ASN A 122 8.07 22.40 5.87
CA ASN A 122 9.48 22.80 5.89
C ASN A 122 10.37 21.68 6.44
N CYS A 123 9.97 21.08 7.57
CA CYS A 123 10.66 19.93 8.16
C CYS A 123 10.76 18.76 7.17
N LEU A 124 9.63 18.36 6.57
CA LEU A 124 9.60 17.23 5.63
C LEU A 124 10.44 17.50 4.37
N ASN A 125 10.43 18.73 3.86
CA ASN A 125 11.23 19.12 2.70
C ASN A 125 12.74 19.06 2.99
N GLU A 126 13.17 19.48 4.19
CA GLU A 126 14.57 19.37 4.62
C GLU A 126 14.99 17.90 4.73
N LYS A 127 14.14 17.06 5.32
CA LYS A 127 14.44 15.63 5.50
C LYS A 127 14.37 14.82 4.19
N LEU A 128 13.61 15.28 3.20
CA LEU A 128 13.36 14.55 1.94
C LEU A 128 14.64 14.13 1.21
N LYS A 129 15.67 14.98 1.21
CA LYS A 129 16.96 14.66 0.58
C LYS A 129 17.60 13.41 1.20
N TYR A 130 17.68 13.35 2.53
CA TYR A 130 18.24 12.22 3.25
C TYR A 130 17.43 10.94 3.03
N ILE A 131 16.11 11.04 3.00
CA ILE A 131 15.20 9.92 2.72
C ILE A 131 15.49 9.35 1.32
N ASN A 132 15.62 10.22 0.30
CA ASN A 132 15.94 9.80 -1.07
C ASN A 132 17.31 9.09 -1.13
N GLU A 133 18.32 9.61 -0.44
CA GLU A 133 19.67 9.04 -0.40
C GLU A 133 19.68 7.65 0.26
N LEU A 134 18.97 7.48 1.38
CA LEU A 134 18.86 6.21 2.09
C LEU A 134 18.08 5.16 1.30
N GLU A 135 16.94 5.53 0.71
CA GLU A 135 16.17 4.62 -0.14
C GLU A 135 16.98 4.18 -1.35
N LEU A 136 17.70 5.10 -2.00
CA LEU A 136 18.60 4.77 -3.10
C LEU A 136 19.72 3.84 -2.64
N ALA A 137 20.33 4.09 -1.48
CA ALA A 137 21.39 3.25 -0.93
C ALA A 137 20.90 1.80 -0.71
N VAL A 138 19.75 1.60 -0.06
CA VAL A 138 19.17 0.26 0.11
C VAL A 138 18.84 -0.39 -1.23
N HIS A 139 18.21 0.36 -2.15
CA HIS A 139 17.83 -0.16 -3.45
C HIS A 139 19.06 -0.60 -4.27
N VAL A 140 20.13 0.20 -4.28
CA VAL A 140 21.38 -0.15 -4.96
C VAL A 140 22.03 -1.38 -4.32
N LEU A 141 22.03 -1.50 -2.99
CA LEU A 141 22.55 -2.70 -2.32
C LEU A 141 21.79 -3.97 -2.74
N LEU A 142 20.46 -3.91 -2.78
CA LEU A 142 19.60 -5.01 -3.22
C LEU A 142 19.80 -5.33 -4.70
N GLN A 143 19.86 -4.31 -5.56
CA GLN A 143 20.12 -4.46 -6.99
C GLN A 143 21.49 -5.11 -7.24
N GLN A 144 22.53 -4.69 -6.53
CA GLN A 144 23.87 -5.29 -6.64
C GLN A 144 23.89 -6.76 -6.19
N ARG A 145 23.08 -7.13 -5.18
CA ARG A 145 22.91 -8.52 -4.77
C ARG A 145 22.22 -9.33 -5.88
N ALA A 146 21.11 -8.82 -6.42
CA ALA A 146 20.38 -9.48 -7.50
C ALA A 146 21.23 -9.65 -8.76
N MET A 147 21.95 -8.61 -9.19
CA MET A 147 22.86 -8.67 -10.34
C MET A 147 23.97 -9.70 -10.14
N ARG A 148 24.54 -9.82 -8.94
CA ARG A 148 25.56 -10.85 -8.65
C ARG A 148 25.02 -12.26 -8.84
N ILE A 149 23.80 -12.54 -8.38
CA ILE A 149 23.15 -13.85 -8.55
C ILE A 149 22.94 -14.16 -10.03
N VAL A 150 22.38 -13.20 -10.78
CA VAL A 150 22.12 -13.36 -12.23
C VAL A 150 23.43 -13.54 -13.02
N ASN A 151 24.43 -12.69 -12.77
CA ASN A 151 25.73 -12.77 -13.45
C ASN A 151 26.40 -14.11 -13.17
N ARG A 152 26.39 -14.56 -11.90
CA ARG A 152 26.93 -15.88 -11.53
C ARG A 152 26.23 -16.99 -12.31
N ARG A 153 24.90 -16.99 -12.38
CA ARG A 153 24.14 -17.99 -13.15
C ARG A 153 24.52 -17.98 -14.65
N GLN A 154 24.69 -16.79 -15.24
CA GLN A 154 25.09 -16.65 -16.64
C GLN A 154 26.54 -17.11 -16.87
N ASP A 155 27.44 -16.83 -15.95
CA ASP A 155 28.84 -17.26 -16.04
C ASP A 155 28.97 -18.78 -15.84
N GLU A 156 28.21 -19.37 -14.91
CA GLU A 156 28.09 -20.83 -14.76
C GLU A 156 27.63 -21.49 -16.07
N LEU A 157 26.59 -20.92 -16.71
CA LEU A 157 26.08 -21.40 -17.99
C LEU A 157 27.14 -21.33 -19.10
N LYS A 158 27.85 -20.20 -19.23
CA LYS A 158 28.90 -20.01 -20.23
C LYS A 158 30.05 -21.00 -20.02
N ASN A 159 30.51 -21.13 -18.79
CA ASN A 159 31.62 -22.00 -18.42
C ASN A 159 31.30 -23.47 -18.69
N GLU A 160 30.12 -23.92 -18.28
CA GLU A 160 29.67 -25.31 -18.51
C GLU A 160 29.48 -25.61 -20.00
N THR A 161 28.90 -24.66 -20.76
CA THR A 161 28.77 -24.80 -22.22
C THR A 161 30.13 -24.90 -22.91
N ALA A 162 31.07 -24.02 -22.57
CA ALA A 162 32.42 -24.02 -23.14
C ALA A 162 33.18 -25.31 -22.81
N TYR A 163 33.03 -25.82 -21.59
CA TYR A 163 33.64 -27.07 -21.17
C TYR A 163 33.12 -28.28 -21.97
N ILE A 164 31.80 -28.41 -22.11
CA ILE A 164 31.17 -29.49 -22.88
C ILE A 164 31.56 -29.41 -24.37
N GLN A 165 31.62 -28.21 -24.93
CA GLN A 165 32.07 -28.00 -26.32
C GLN A 165 33.53 -28.41 -26.53
N HIS A 166 34.41 -28.09 -25.57
CA HIS A 166 35.82 -28.48 -25.61
C HIS A 166 35.98 -30.01 -25.58
N LEU A 167 35.26 -30.69 -24.69
CA LEU A 167 35.26 -32.17 -24.63
C LEU A 167 34.78 -32.81 -25.93
N THR A 168 33.81 -32.19 -26.60
CA THR A 168 33.25 -32.69 -27.87
C THR A 168 34.20 -32.43 -29.06
N SER A 169 35.02 -31.38 -28.99
CA SER A 169 35.93 -30.94 -30.06
C SER A 169 37.34 -31.55 -29.97
N GLY A 170 37.59 -32.40 -28.98
CA GLY A 170 38.89 -32.99 -28.59
C GLY A 170 39.57 -33.94 -29.59
N ASN A 171 39.36 -33.76 -30.90
CA ASN A 171 40.14 -34.40 -31.98
C ASN A 171 41.17 -33.45 -32.63
N ARG A 172 41.49 -32.29 -32.02
CA ARG A 172 42.54 -31.38 -32.49
C ARG A 172 43.71 -31.30 -31.50
N LYS A 173 44.92 -31.42 -32.06
CA LYS A 173 46.24 -31.52 -31.38
C LYS A 173 46.42 -30.53 -30.21
N PRO A 174 47.18 -30.92 -29.17
CA PRO A 174 47.47 -30.06 -28.04
C PRO A 174 48.46 -28.98 -28.46
N THR A 175 48.04 -27.72 -28.43
CA THR A 175 48.93 -26.55 -28.51
C THR A 175 48.69 -25.69 -27.28
N ASN A 176 49.67 -25.61 -26.36
CA ASN A 176 49.80 -24.67 -25.21
C ASN A 176 48.58 -24.34 -24.31
N ASP A 177 47.41 -24.96 -24.52
CA ASP A 177 46.12 -24.63 -23.89
C ASP A 177 45.90 -25.31 -22.52
N GLY A 178 46.94 -25.93 -21.96
CA GLY A 178 46.84 -26.73 -20.74
C GLY A 178 46.49 -25.93 -19.48
N LEU A 179 46.87 -24.65 -19.42
CA LEU A 179 46.52 -23.74 -18.33
C LEU A 179 45.04 -23.31 -18.39
N GLU A 180 44.52 -23.01 -19.59
CA GLU A 180 43.13 -22.56 -19.77
C GLU A 180 42.12 -23.70 -19.52
N GLY A 181 42.49 -24.94 -19.90
CA GLY A 181 41.70 -26.13 -19.60
C GLY A 181 41.64 -26.50 -18.10
N ALA A 182 42.73 -26.25 -17.36
CA ALA A 182 42.80 -26.49 -15.92
C ALA A 182 41.93 -25.50 -15.13
N GLU A 183 41.97 -24.21 -15.48
CA GLU A 183 41.11 -23.18 -14.87
C GLU A 183 39.62 -23.45 -15.12
N LYS A 184 39.24 -23.84 -16.35
CA LYS A 184 37.85 -24.20 -16.70
C LYS A 184 37.36 -25.42 -15.92
N SER A 185 38.22 -26.41 -15.71
CA SER A 185 37.89 -27.62 -14.92
C SER A 185 37.67 -27.28 -13.44
N GLN A 186 38.53 -26.43 -12.86
CA GLN A 186 38.40 -25.97 -11.48
C GLN A 186 37.10 -25.18 -11.25
N LEU A 187 36.71 -24.32 -12.20
CA LEU A 187 35.44 -23.59 -12.13
C LEU A 187 34.24 -24.53 -12.16
N LEU A 188 34.26 -25.58 -12.99
CA LEU A 188 33.18 -26.57 -13.05
C LEU A 188 33.06 -27.36 -11.74
N GLU A 189 34.19 -27.77 -11.14
CA GLU A 189 34.21 -28.43 -9.83
C GLU A 189 33.57 -27.54 -8.75
N MET A 190 33.87 -26.24 -8.75
CA MET A 190 33.22 -25.30 -7.83
C MET A 190 31.70 -25.21 -8.08
N CYS A 191 31.26 -25.23 -9.33
CA CYS A 191 29.83 -25.24 -9.69
C CYS A 191 29.13 -26.53 -9.20
N GLU A 192 29.72 -27.69 -9.45
CA GLU A 192 29.22 -29.00 -8.98
C GLU A 192 29.20 -29.08 -7.45
N HIS A 193 30.22 -28.53 -6.78
CA HIS A 193 30.25 -28.46 -5.32
C HIS A 193 29.06 -27.66 -4.78
N ARG A 194 28.78 -26.47 -5.34
CA ARG A 194 27.58 -25.69 -4.98
C ARG A 194 26.28 -26.45 -5.26
N ARG A 195 26.19 -27.16 -6.38
CA ARG A 195 25.00 -27.97 -6.71
C ARG A 195 24.82 -29.12 -5.73
N THR A 196 25.91 -29.72 -5.26
CA THR A 196 25.90 -30.80 -4.27
C THR A 196 25.45 -30.30 -2.90
N LEU A 197 25.96 -29.14 -2.45
CA LEU A 197 25.51 -28.52 -1.20
C LEU A 197 23.99 -28.23 -1.24
N ARG A 198 23.48 -27.71 -2.37
CA ARG A 198 22.05 -27.51 -2.60
C ARG A 198 21.23 -28.78 -2.48
N ARG A 199 21.75 -29.91 -2.99
CA ARG A 199 21.07 -31.22 -2.87
C ARG A 199 20.99 -31.65 -1.41
N GLN A 200 22.11 -31.57 -0.68
CA GLN A 200 22.17 -31.96 0.73
C GLN A 200 21.21 -31.16 1.62
N VAL A 201 21.13 -29.84 1.42
CA VAL A 201 20.19 -28.99 2.19
C VAL A 201 18.74 -29.40 1.96
N ARG A 202 18.37 -29.76 0.72
CA ARG A 202 17.00 -30.18 0.35
C ARG A 202 16.64 -31.58 0.81
N GLU A 203 17.60 -32.50 0.76
CA GLU A 203 17.44 -33.84 1.34
C GLU A 203 17.16 -33.74 2.84
N CYS A 204 17.84 -32.82 3.55
CA CYS A 204 17.56 -32.53 4.96
C CYS A 204 16.18 -31.89 5.21
N SER A 205 15.60 -31.19 4.23
CA SER A 205 14.27 -30.55 4.36
C SER A 205 13.10 -31.42 3.90
N GLY A 206 13.35 -32.62 3.37
CA GLY A 206 12.31 -33.58 2.97
C GLY A 206 11.63 -33.28 1.61
N GLU A 207 12.25 -32.46 0.75
CA GLU A 207 11.72 -32.21 -0.60
C GLU A 207 12.11 -33.34 -1.57
N ALA A 208 11.24 -34.35 -1.73
CA ALA A 208 11.50 -35.54 -2.55
C ALA A 208 11.27 -35.33 -4.07
N ASP A 209 10.45 -34.34 -4.46
CA ASP A 209 10.05 -34.10 -5.86
C ASP A 209 10.80 -32.91 -6.46
N HIS A 210 12.11 -33.06 -6.70
CA HIS A 210 12.96 -31.99 -7.22
C HIS A 210 13.97 -32.48 -8.28
N HIS A 211 13.94 -31.84 -9.46
CA HIS A 211 14.93 -32.06 -10.52
C HIS A 211 16.08 -31.05 -10.51
N GLU A 212 17.29 -31.49 -10.87
CA GLU A 212 18.43 -30.59 -11.04
C GLU A 212 18.07 -29.52 -12.09
N GLY A 213 18.22 -28.23 -11.75
CA GLY A 213 17.75 -27.10 -12.58
C GLY A 213 16.52 -26.34 -12.03
N MET A 214 15.79 -26.92 -11.07
CA MET A 214 14.65 -26.26 -10.38
C MET A 214 15.06 -25.33 -9.22
N SER A 215 16.34 -25.31 -8.83
CA SER A 215 16.86 -24.44 -7.77
C SER A 215 16.82 -22.95 -8.16
N SER A 216 16.59 -22.05 -7.19
CA SER A 216 16.56 -20.58 -7.42
C SER A 216 17.93 -19.92 -7.39
N ASP A 217 18.94 -20.64 -6.93
CA ASP A 217 20.34 -20.19 -6.95
C ASP A 217 20.57 -18.90 -6.16
N ASP A 218 19.71 -18.64 -5.16
CA ASP A 218 19.70 -17.46 -4.30
C ASP A 218 20.84 -17.45 -3.26
N GLU A 219 21.67 -18.50 -3.22
CA GLU A 219 22.70 -18.70 -2.21
C GLU A 219 23.81 -17.67 -2.31
N LEU A 220 24.23 -17.14 -1.16
CA LEU A 220 25.40 -16.29 -1.04
C LEU A 220 26.42 -16.99 -0.15
N THR A 221 27.70 -16.75 -0.42
CA THR A 221 28.75 -17.22 0.50
C THR A 221 28.58 -16.55 1.87
N PRO A 222 29.01 -17.18 2.99
CA PRO A 222 28.90 -16.58 4.33
C PRO A 222 29.52 -15.18 4.40
N THR A 223 30.63 -14.97 3.68
CA THR A 223 31.30 -13.67 3.55
C THR A 223 30.43 -12.64 2.85
N GLU A 224 29.76 -13.01 1.76
CA GLU A 224 28.84 -12.11 1.04
C GLU A 224 27.60 -11.77 1.86
N VAL A 225 27.03 -12.75 2.58
CA VAL A 225 25.91 -12.53 3.51
C VAL A 225 26.33 -11.54 4.58
N THR A 226 27.48 -11.76 5.23
CA THR A 226 27.98 -10.89 6.31
C THR A 226 28.25 -9.47 5.80
N LYS A 227 28.85 -9.33 4.61
CA LYS A 227 29.12 -8.02 3.99
C LYS A 227 27.82 -7.30 3.65
N PHE A 228 26.87 -7.99 3.01
CA PHE A 228 25.56 -7.42 2.68
C PHE A 228 24.81 -7.00 3.94
N GLN A 229 24.79 -7.85 4.96
CA GLN A 229 24.14 -7.57 6.23
C GLN A 229 24.75 -6.35 6.93
N LYS A 230 26.07 -6.28 7.00
CA LYS A 230 26.77 -5.10 7.57
C LYS A 230 26.44 -3.81 6.81
N SER A 231 26.44 -3.85 5.48
CA SER A 231 26.07 -2.68 4.67
C SER A 231 24.62 -2.29 4.87
N ARG A 232 23.70 -3.26 4.96
CA ARG A 232 22.28 -3.02 5.25
C ARG A 232 22.11 -2.38 6.63
N ASP A 233 22.75 -2.93 7.65
CA ASP A 233 22.62 -2.47 9.04
C ASP A 233 23.14 -1.04 9.22
N ASN A 234 24.20 -0.67 8.51
CA ASN A 234 24.68 0.71 8.47
C ASN A 234 23.62 1.68 7.92
N VAL A 235 22.98 1.33 6.79
CA VAL A 235 21.93 2.18 6.20
C VAL A 235 20.69 2.26 7.10
N LEU A 236 20.36 1.18 7.80
CA LEU A 236 19.26 1.16 8.78
C LEU A 236 19.58 1.96 10.05
N GLU A 237 20.85 2.03 10.45
CA GLU A 237 21.28 2.90 11.54
C GLU A 237 21.18 4.37 11.14
N ASP A 238 21.56 4.71 9.91
CA ASP A 238 21.43 6.08 9.40
C ASP A 238 19.95 6.46 9.20
N SER A 239 19.07 5.52 8.85
CA SER A 239 17.64 5.79 8.72
C SER A 239 16.96 6.11 10.06
N ARG A 240 17.42 5.52 11.16
CA ARG A 240 16.92 5.85 12.52
C ARG A 240 17.22 7.29 12.92
N LYS A 241 18.27 7.89 12.38
CA LYS A 241 18.73 9.25 12.72
C LYS A 241 18.01 10.35 11.94
N VAL A 242 17.24 10.02 10.90
CA VAL A 242 16.60 11.01 10.01
C VAL A 242 15.71 12.01 10.77
N PHE A 243 15.01 11.55 11.80
CA PHE A 243 14.06 12.34 12.59
C PHE A 243 14.45 12.44 14.08
N GLU A 244 15.68 12.09 14.45
CA GLU A 244 16.13 12.11 15.85
C GLU A 244 16.08 13.53 16.46
N ASP A 245 16.34 14.54 15.65
CA ASP A 245 16.31 15.97 15.98
C ASP A 245 14.92 16.62 15.80
N VAL A 246 13.90 15.84 15.44
CA VAL A 246 12.56 16.35 15.11
C VAL A 246 11.56 16.02 16.21
N HIS A 247 10.80 17.01 16.65
CA HIS A 247 9.73 16.80 17.63
C HIS A 247 8.66 15.85 17.05
N ALA A 248 8.17 14.93 17.88
CA ALA A 248 7.24 13.88 17.45
C ALA A 248 5.99 14.40 16.74
N ASP A 249 5.52 15.61 17.06
CA ASP A 249 4.37 16.25 16.38
C ASP A 249 4.59 16.49 14.88
N PHE A 250 5.83 16.41 14.38
CA PHE A 250 6.20 16.63 12.98
C PHE A 250 6.71 15.38 12.25
N CYS A 251 6.84 14.23 12.94
CA CYS A 251 7.33 12.99 12.33
C CYS A 251 6.48 11.74 12.67
N ASP A 252 5.65 11.80 13.72
CA ASP A 252 4.70 10.74 14.04
C ASP A 252 3.39 10.91 13.24
N ILE A 253 3.13 9.97 12.33
CA ILE A 253 1.95 9.99 11.45
C ILE A 253 0.65 10.06 12.25
N ARG A 254 0.53 9.34 13.37
CA ARG A 254 -0.69 9.35 14.19
C ARG A 254 -0.90 10.72 14.82
N LYS A 255 0.15 11.35 15.35
CA LYS A 255 0.06 12.72 15.91
C LYS A 255 -0.28 13.76 14.85
N ILE A 256 0.29 13.63 13.65
CA ILE A 256 -0.02 14.51 12.53
C ILE A 256 -1.50 14.37 12.15
N LEU A 257 -1.99 13.14 11.99
CA LEU A 257 -3.39 12.87 11.67
C LEU A 257 -4.35 13.37 12.75
N LEU A 258 -3.99 13.32 14.03
CA LEU A 258 -4.78 13.90 15.11
C LEU A 258 -5.00 15.42 14.96
N LYS A 259 -4.02 16.18 14.42
CA LYS A 259 -4.20 17.61 14.12
C LYS A 259 -5.20 17.86 13.00
N PHE A 260 -5.19 17.01 11.97
CA PHE A 260 -6.17 17.08 10.89
C PHE A 260 -7.55 16.57 11.32
N GLN A 261 -7.60 15.61 12.23
CA GLN A 261 -8.84 15.15 12.87
C GLN A 261 -9.46 16.28 13.71
N GLU A 262 -8.66 17.02 14.48
CA GLU A 262 -9.13 18.20 15.23
C GLU A 262 -9.74 19.26 14.28
N TRP A 263 -9.11 19.49 13.12
CA TRP A 263 -9.66 20.39 12.10
C TRP A 263 -11.00 19.86 11.57
N LYS A 264 -11.06 18.58 11.20
CA LYS A 264 -12.28 17.93 10.70
C LYS A 264 -13.44 18.00 11.70
N GLU A 265 -13.17 17.82 12.99
CA GLU A 265 -14.19 17.84 14.04
C GLU A 265 -14.69 19.25 14.35
N LYS A 266 -13.80 20.24 14.36
CA LYS A 266 -14.16 21.64 14.67
C LYS A 266 -14.72 22.42 13.48
N PHE A 267 -14.17 22.19 12.28
CA PHE A 267 -14.49 22.97 11.08
C PHE A 267 -14.58 22.09 9.82
N PRO A 268 -15.59 21.20 9.73
CA PRO A 268 -15.73 20.21 8.66
C PRO A 268 -15.82 20.84 7.26
N ASP A 269 -16.54 21.94 7.10
CA ASP A 269 -16.69 22.61 5.80
C ASP A 269 -15.35 23.10 5.27
N SER A 270 -14.60 23.82 6.11
CA SER A 270 -13.26 24.33 5.74
C SER A 270 -12.25 23.21 5.47
N TYR A 271 -12.36 22.07 6.17
CA TYR A 271 -11.54 20.88 5.92
C TYR A 271 -11.81 20.32 4.52
N CYS A 272 -13.09 20.27 4.12
CA CYS A 272 -13.49 19.81 2.80
C CYS A 272 -13.07 20.80 1.70
N GLU A 273 -13.30 22.10 1.90
CA GLU A 273 -12.92 23.17 0.98
C GLU A 273 -11.40 23.28 0.77
N ALA A 274 -10.61 22.96 1.79
CA ALA A 274 -9.15 22.90 1.71
C ALA A 274 -8.62 21.59 1.09
N TYR A 275 -9.51 20.68 0.68
CA TYR A 275 -9.18 19.39 0.08
C TYR A 275 -8.17 18.57 0.91
N ILE A 276 -8.32 18.56 2.23
CA ILE A 276 -7.31 17.96 3.12
C ILE A 276 -7.13 16.46 2.84
N SER A 277 -8.21 15.69 2.69
CA SER A 277 -8.16 14.27 2.33
C SER A 277 -7.36 14.01 1.05
N PHE A 278 -7.43 14.93 0.08
CA PHE A 278 -6.66 14.85 -1.18
C PHE A 278 -5.16 15.10 -0.94
N CYS A 279 -4.82 15.99 -0.02
CA CYS A 279 -3.45 16.41 0.29
C CYS A 279 -2.71 15.43 1.21
N LEU A 280 -3.41 14.75 2.12
CA LEU A 280 -2.84 13.84 3.11
C LEU A 280 -1.89 12.78 2.52
N PRO A 281 -2.23 12.06 1.44
CA PRO A 281 -1.31 11.08 0.85
C PRO A 281 0.04 11.67 0.46
N LYS A 282 0.07 12.92 -0.03
CA LYS A 282 1.31 13.61 -0.41
C LYS A 282 2.09 14.07 0.81
N LEU A 283 1.39 14.54 1.85
CA LEU A 283 1.99 14.98 3.10
C LEU A 283 2.64 13.82 3.87
N LEU A 284 1.96 12.67 3.93
CA LEU A 284 2.43 11.49 4.66
C LEU A 284 3.53 10.71 3.92
N ASN A 285 3.64 10.89 2.60
CA ASN A 285 4.55 10.11 1.76
C ASN A 285 6.01 10.05 2.26
N PRO A 286 6.68 11.15 2.67
CA PRO A 286 8.05 11.07 3.17
C PRO A 286 8.18 10.23 4.45
N LEU A 287 7.20 10.33 5.36
CA LEU A 287 7.21 9.59 6.63
C LEU A 287 7.01 8.09 6.40
N ILE A 288 6.08 7.74 5.51
CA ILE A 288 5.81 6.36 5.13
C ILE A 288 7.04 5.75 4.45
N ARG A 289 7.69 6.51 3.55
CA ARG A 289 8.91 6.07 2.86
C ARG A 289 10.03 5.71 3.84
N VAL A 290 10.22 6.48 4.90
CA VAL A 290 11.20 6.14 5.96
C VAL A 290 10.87 4.82 6.65
N GLN A 291 9.59 4.59 7.00
CA GLN A 291 9.17 3.33 7.61
C GLN A 291 9.35 2.13 6.65
N LEU A 292 9.29 2.37 5.35
CA LEU A 292 9.47 1.36 4.30
C LEU A 292 10.94 1.14 3.88
N ILE A 293 11.92 1.81 4.48
CA ILE A 293 13.34 1.65 4.09
C ILE A 293 13.80 0.18 4.20
N ASN A 294 13.40 -0.52 5.26
CA ASN A 294 13.77 -1.92 5.48
C ASN A 294 12.83 -2.92 4.79
N TRP A 295 11.70 -2.46 4.26
CA TRP A 295 10.68 -3.35 3.73
C TRP A 295 11.08 -3.90 2.35
N ASN A 296 11.00 -5.22 2.20
CA ASN A 296 11.33 -5.95 0.98
C ASN A 296 10.14 -6.82 0.52
N PRO A 297 9.46 -6.51 -0.59
CA PRO A 297 8.32 -7.28 -1.07
C PRO A 297 8.68 -8.68 -1.60
N LEU A 298 9.96 -9.02 -1.76
CA LEU A 298 10.43 -10.29 -2.31
C LEU A 298 10.73 -11.35 -1.25
N GLU A 299 10.93 -10.95 0.00
CA GLU A 299 11.28 -11.83 1.13
C GLU A 299 10.10 -11.87 2.11
N VAL A 300 9.82 -13.04 2.69
CA VAL A 300 8.80 -13.16 3.75
C VAL A 300 9.44 -12.81 5.09
N GLY A 301 8.84 -11.87 5.83
CA GLY A 301 9.30 -11.51 7.17
C GLY A 301 9.30 -12.72 8.10
N VAL A 302 10.32 -12.85 8.96
CA VAL A 302 10.48 -14.00 9.88
C VAL A 302 9.25 -14.20 10.80
N ILE A 303 8.49 -13.14 11.04
CA ILE A 303 7.35 -13.11 11.97
C ILE A 303 6.01 -13.37 11.26
N PHE A 304 5.89 -13.03 9.97
CA PHE A 304 4.62 -13.03 9.26
C PHE A 304 4.63 -14.04 8.13
N SER A 305 3.53 -14.79 7.95
CA SER A 305 3.41 -15.76 6.85
C SER A 305 3.13 -15.11 5.49
N GLN A 306 2.86 -13.80 5.44
CA GLN A 306 2.50 -13.05 4.22
C GLN A 306 3.02 -11.60 4.28
N ASN A 307 3.56 -11.11 3.16
CA ASN A 307 4.15 -9.76 3.06
C ASN A 307 3.13 -8.62 3.20
N PHE A 308 1.88 -8.89 2.84
CA PHE A 308 0.83 -7.89 2.99
C PHE A 308 0.42 -7.69 4.44
N ALA A 309 0.35 -8.76 5.24
CA ALA A 309 0.09 -8.67 6.68
C ALA A 309 1.16 -7.82 7.39
N GLU A 310 2.42 -7.91 6.95
CA GLU A 310 3.48 -7.04 7.46
C GLU A 310 3.21 -5.55 7.20
N LEU A 311 2.65 -5.18 6.03
CA LEU A 311 2.25 -3.80 5.75
C LEU A 311 1.08 -3.34 6.63
N GLU A 312 0.09 -4.20 6.85
CA GLU A 312 -1.09 -3.88 7.66
C GLU A 312 -0.75 -3.61 9.13
N GLU A 313 0.25 -4.32 9.66
CA GLU A 313 0.73 -4.12 11.02
C GLU A 313 1.64 -2.89 11.18
N MET A 314 2.06 -2.24 10.08
CA MET A 314 2.91 -1.06 10.19
C MET A 314 2.17 0.11 10.85
N PRO A 315 2.84 0.91 11.69
CA PRO A 315 2.21 2.04 12.39
C PRO A 315 1.52 3.03 11.46
N TRP A 316 2.09 3.29 10.28
CA TRP A 316 1.49 4.19 9.30
C TRP A 316 0.16 3.66 8.73
N PHE A 317 0.06 2.34 8.51
CA PHE A 317 -1.14 1.74 7.92
C PHE A 317 -2.29 1.80 8.90
N ARG A 318 -2.05 1.34 10.14
CA ARG A 318 -3.01 1.42 11.25
C ARG A 318 -3.45 2.86 11.53
N ALA A 319 -2.53 3.81 11.54
CA ALA A 319 -2.87 5.21 11.79
C ALA A 319 -3.79 5.81 10.71
N ILE A 320 -3.60 5.44 9.44
CA ILE A 320 -4.48 5.90 8.36
C ILE A 320 -5.82 5.18 8.41
N GLU A 321 -5.86 3.86 8.65
CA GLU A 321 -7.12 3.12 8.84
C GLU A 321 -7.96 3.73 9.97
N GLU A 322 -7.35 3.94 11.14
CA GLU A 322 -8.00 4.57 12.30
C GLU A 322 -8.54 5.98 11.95
N PHE A 323 -7.78 6.78 11.20
CA PHE A 323 -8.20 8.11 10.77
C PHE A 323 -9.36 8.08 9.77
N SER A 324 -9.31 7.16 8.79
CA SER A 324 -10.36 6.99 7.78
C SER A 324 -11.68 6.48 8.39
N ASP A 325 -11.59 5.65 9.43
CA ASP A 325 -12.73 5.05 10.14
C ASP A 325 -13.30 5.94 11.26
N ALA A 326 -12.59 6.99 11.66
CA ALA A 326 -13.06 7.98 12.62
C ALA A 326 -14.31 8.71 12.07
N ARG A 327 -15.50 8.14 12.35
CA ARG A 327 -16.79 8.73 12.00
C ARG A 327 -17.08 9.94 12.89
N ASN A 328 -17.46 11.05 12.27
CA ASN A 328 -18.15 12.13 12.97
C ASN A 328 -19.52 11.60 13.43
N LYS A 329 -19.80 11.66 14.75
CA LYS A 329 -21.03 11.13 15.36
C LYS A 329 -22.33 11.82 14.89
N SER A 330 -22.25 12.86 14.05
CA SER A 330 -23.35 13.80 13.83
C SER A 330 -23.91 13.89 12.41
N GLU A 331 -23.42 13.17 11.40
CA GLU A 331 -24.00 13.28 10.04
C GLU A 331 -24.56 12.00 9.43
N SER A 332 -25.83 12.14 9.04
CA SER A 332 -26.64 11.26 8.23
C SER A 332 -26.03 10.98 6.85
N LYS A 333 -26.07 9.71 6.41
CA LYS A 333 -26.26 9.26 5.01
C LYS A 333 -25.48 9.99 3.89
N ARG A 334 -24.28 10.53 4.10
CA ARG A 334 -23.33 10.75 2.99
C ARG A 334 -22.40 9.54 2.92
N ASP A 335 -22.58 8.76 1.87
CA ASP A 335 -21.86 7.50 1.64
C ASP A 335 -20.39 7.73 1.21
N ASP A 336 -20.00 8.98 0.93
CA ASP A 336 -18.66 9.36 0.47
C ASP A 336 -17.91 10.20 1.53
N ASN A 337 -17.32 9.52 2.53
CA ASN A 337 -16.26 10.13 3.33
C ASN A 337 -14.98 10.21 2.46
N PRO A 338 -14.50 11.41 2.08
CA PRO A 338 -13.31 11.55 1.23
C PRO A 338 -12.03 11.00 1.89
N ASP A 339 -12.00 10.85 3.22
CA ASP A 339 -10.85 10.27 3.93
C ASP A 339 -10.69 8.77 3.68
N LYS A 340 -11.74 8.06 3.22
CA LYS A 340 -11.63 6.64 2.82
C LYS A 340 -10.69 6.45 1.62
N GLU A 341 -10.49 7.49 0.82
CA GLU A 341 -9.59 7.48 -0.33
C GLU A 341 -8.12 7.75 0.04
N VAL A 342 -7.81 8.11 1.29
CA VAL A 342 -6.43 8.41 1.73
C VAL A 342 -5.56 7.16 1.64
N LEU A 343 -6.00 6.03 2.21
CA LEU A 343 -5.24 4.78 2.20
C LEU A 343 -5.04 4.22 0.76
N PRO A 344 -6.09 4.09 -0.09
CA PRO A 344 -5.91 3.68 -1.49
C PRO A 344 -4.89 4.54 -2.23
N ARG A 345 -4.92 5.86 -2.05
CA ARG A 345 -3.98 6.78 -2.72
C ARG A 345 -2.57 6.70 -2.18
N VAL A 346 -2.39 6.41 -0.89
CA VAL A 346 -1.07 6.14 -0.30
C VAL A 346 -0.48 4.87 -0.90
N ILE A 347 -1.28 3.80 -1.02
CA ILE A 347 -0.87 2.56 -1.68
C ILE A 347 -0.48 2.83 -3.13
N GLU A 348 -1.33 3.54 -3.87
CA GLU A 348 -1.09 3.87 -5.28
C GLU A 348 0.16 4.72 -5.50
N LYS A 349 0.41 5.74 -4.66
CA LYS A 349 1.50 6.71 -4.86
C LYS A 349 2.80 6.37 -4.15
N THR A 350 2.78 5.41 -3.22
CA THR A 350 3.95 5.09 -2.38
C THR A 350 4.33 3.62 -2.48
N ILE A 351 3.36 2.71 -2.33
CA ILE A 351 3.62 1.27 -2.27
C ILE A 351 3.83 0.69 -3.68
N LEU A 352 2.90 0.94 -4.61
CA LEU A 352 3.02 0.40 -5.98
C LEU A 352 4.30 0.86 -6.69
N PRO A 353 4.71 2.15 -6.66
CA PRO A 353 5.96 2.58 -7.28
C PRO A 353 7.20 1.91 -6.67
N LYS A 354 7.19 1.66 -5.35
CA LYS A 354 8.26 0.94 -4.68
C LYS A 354 8.32 -0.51 -5.18
N ILE A 355 7.19 -1.22 -5.23
CA ILE A 355 7.13 -2.59 -5.79
C ILE A 355 7.61 -2.61 -7.24
N THR A 356 7.18 -1.65 -8.07
CA THR A 356 7.62 -1.52 -9.47
C THR A 356 9.14 -1.38 -9.57
N ALA A 357 9.79 -0.64 -8.67
CA ALA A 357 11.24 -0.55 -8.62
C ALA A 357 11.89 -1.91 -8.29
N PHE A 358 11.35 -2.68 -7.34
CA PHE A 358 11.82 -4.03 -7.05
C PHE A 358 11.67 -4.98 -8.25
N VAL A 359 10.51 -4.97 -8.93
CA VAL A 359 10.26 -5.77 -10.14
C VAL A 359 11.28 -5.43 -11.24
N LYS A 360 11.61 -4.14 -11.40
CA LYS A 360 12.51 -3.67 -12.45
C LYS A 360 13.95 -4.15 -12.28
N SER A 361 14.49 -4.14 -11.06
CA SER A 361 15.94 -4.26 -10.83
C SER A 361 16.37 -5.33 -9.83
N VAL A 362 15.46 -5.88 -9.03
CA VAL A 362 15.78 -6.82 -7.94
C VAL A 362 15.13 -8.19 -8.16
N TRP A 363 13.88 -8.24 -8.59
CA TRP A 363 13.15 -9.49 -8.80
C TRP A 363 13.82 -10.36 -9.87
N ASP A 364 14.00 -11.63 -9.54
CA ASP A 364 14.41 -12.68 -10.47
C ASP A 364 13.22 -13.60 -10.81
N PRO A 365 12.71 -13.58 -12.06
CA PRO A 365 11.63 -14.47 -12.49
C PRO A 365 11.97 -15.96 -12.42
N LEU A 366 13.25 -16.32 -12.30
CA LEU A 366 13.68 -17.70 -12.06
C LEU A 366 13.65 -18.09 -10.57
N SER A 367 13.38 -17.16 -9.64
CA SER A 367 13.17 -17.46 -8.22
C SER A 367 11.70 -17.67 -7.91
N THR A 368 11.32 -18.92 -7.58
CA THR A 368 9.93 -19.30 -7.30
C THR A 368 9.43 -18.68 -5.99
N SER A 369 10.28 -18.55 -4.98
CA SER A 369 9.93 -17.90 -3.70
C SER A 369 9.61 -16.42 -3.93
N GLN A 370 10.51 -15.67 -4.58
CA GLN A 370 10.28 -14.26 -4.89
C GLN A 370 9.03 -14.05 -5.74
N THR A 371 8.81 -14.91 -6.75
CA THR A 371 7.64 -14.83 -7.63
C THR A 371 6.35 -15.08 -6.88
N LYS A 372 6.27 -16.13 -6.04
CA LYS A 372 5.10 -16.40 -5.21
C LYS A 372 4.80 -15.25 -4.26
N ASN A 373 5.82 -14.70 -3.59
CA ASN A 373 5.67 -13.57 -2.67
C ASN A 373 5.10 -12.33 -3.38
N LEU A 374 5.61 -12.00 -4.56
CA LEU A 374 5.11 -10.88 -5.36
C LEU A 374 3.67 -11.09 -5.83
N VAL A 375 3.35 -12.28 -6.35
CA VAL A 375 1.99 -12.59 -6.82
C VAL A 375 0.99 -12.50 -5.66
N GLN A 376 1.32 -13.07 -4.50
CA GLN A 376 0.47 -12.98 -3.30
C GLN A 376 0.29 -11.55 -2.81
N LEU A 377 1.37 -10.76 -2.77
CA LEU A 377 1.32 -9.35 -2.39
C LEU A 377 0.44 -8.54 -3.35
N CYS A 378 0.63 -8.72 -4.66
CA CYS A 378 -0.17 -8.05 -5.68
C CYS A 378 -1.65 -8.42 -5.59
N ASN A 379 -1.98 -9.71 -5.43
CA ASN A 379 -3.36 -10.14 -5.24
C ASN A 379 -4.01 -9.46 -4.02
N SER A 380 -3.30 -9.44 -2.87
CA SER A 380 -3.80 -8.83 -1.64
C SER A 380 -4.02 -7.32 -1.78
N ILE A 381 -3.08 -6.62 -2.41
CA ILE A 381 -3.20 -5.17 -2.68
C ILE A 381 -4.36 -4.90 -3.64
N PHE A 382 -4.47 -5.65 -4.72
CA PHE A 382 -5.49 -5.41 -5.74
C PHE A 382 -6.89 -5.78 -5.25
N GLU A 383 -7.04 -6.83 -4.46
CA GLU A 383 -8.31 -7.18 -3.83
C GLU A 383 -8.79 -6.06 -2.90
N LYS A 384 -7.91 -5.51 -2.05
CA LYS A 384 -8.24 -4.34 -1.21
C LYS A 384 -8.55 -3.08 -2.03
N GLN A 385 -7.89 -2.87 -3.17
CA GLN A 385 -8.14 -1.70 -4.01
C GLN A 385 -9.44 -1.79 -4.82
N VAL A 386 -9.91 -2.99 -5.19
CA VAL A 386 -11.20 -3.18 -5.89
C VAL A 386 -12.39 -2.72 -5.03
N LEU A 387 -12.23 -2.70 -3.70
CA LEU A 387 -13.21 -2.14 -2.77
C LEU A 387 -13.26 -0.60 -2.80
N SER A 388 -12.24 0.06 -3.34
CA SER A 388 -12.23 1.51 -3.58
C SER A 388 -12.81 1.83 -4.95
N LYS A 389 -13.62 2.89 -5.07
CA LYS A 389 -14.36 3.25 -6.30
C LYS A 389 -13.45 3.68 -7.48
N ASN A 390 -12.14 3.52 -7.39
CA ASN A 390 -11.20 3.99 -8.42
C ASN A 390 -11.06 2.98 -9.55
N GLU A 391 -11.24 3.49 -10.77
CA GLU A 391 -10.83 2.88 -12.03
C GLU A 391 -9.34 2.44 -11.97
N CYS A 392 -8.97 1.45 -12.78
CA CYS A 392 -7.62 0.87 -12.84
C CYS A 392 -6.53 1.96 -12.79
N SER A 393 -5.79 2.04 -11.68
CA SER A 393 -4.83 3.12 -11.47
C SER A 393 -3.63 2.99 -12.40
N ARG A 394 -3.11 4.12 -12.91
CA ARG A 394 -1.89 4.14 -13.74
C ARG A 394 -0.71 3.42 -13.07
N ALA A 395 -0.57 3.55 -11.75
CA ALA A 395 0.48 2.88 -10.99
C ALA A 395 0.34 1.34 -11.01
N LYS A 396 -0.89 0.82 -11.02
CA LYS A 396 -1.15 -0.62 -11.20
C LYS A 396 -0.76 -1.07 -12.61
N GLU A 397 -1.14 -0.31 -13.63
CA GLU A 397 -0.77 -0.60 -15.02
C GLU A 397 0.74 -0.59 -15.21
N ASP A 398 1.44 0.41 -14.65
CA ASP A 398 2.90 0.51 -14.69
C ASP A 398 3.58 -0.71 -14.03
N LEU A 399 3.05 -1.16 -12.89
CA LEU A 399 3.55 -2.36 -12.21
C LEU A 399 3.35 -3.62 -13.07
N VAL A 400 2.14 -3.84 -13.58
CA VAL A 400 1.82 -5.00 -14.43
C VAL A 400 2.67 -5.00 -15.70
N ASN A 401 2.83 -3.83 -16.34
CA ASN A 401 3.69 -3.67 -17.50
C ASN A 401 5.15 -3.99 -17.17
N MET A 402 5.67 -3.53 -16.03
CA MET A 402 7.04 -3.83 -15.62
C MET A 402 7.25 -5.32 -15.37
N VAL A 403 6.28 -6.00 -14.75
CA VAL A 403 6.30 -7.46 -14.56
C VAL A 403 6.41 -8.18 -15.91
N VAL A 404 5.56 -7.81 -16.87
CA VAL A 404 5.57 -8.37 -18.23
C VAL A 404 6.92 -8.14 -18.93
N GLN A 405 7.48 -6.94 -18.83
CA GLN A 405 8.79 -6.63 -19.43
C GLN A 405 9.91 -7.44 -18.78
N ARG A 406 9.90 -7.61 -17.45
CA ARG A 406 10.91 -8.39 -16.73
C ARG A 406 10.82 -9.89 -17.06
N MET A 407 9.61 -10.43 -17.20
CA MET A 407 9.40 -11.81 -17.68
C MET A 407 9.89 -12.00 -19.11
N LYS A 408 9.50 -11.11 -20.04
CA LYS A 408 9.97 -11.11 -21.45
C LYS A 408 11.49 -11.18 -21.52
N LYS A 409 12.17 -10.28 -20.80
CA LYS A 409 13.63 -10.24 -20.74
C LYS A 409 14.23 -11.57 -20.29
N SER A 410 13.65 -12.21 -19.27
CA SER A 410 14.17 -13.48 -18.75
C SER A 410 13.93 -14.64 -19.73
N VAL A 411 12.80 -14.66 -20.43
CA VAL A 411 12.52 -15.65 -21.49
C VAL A 411 13.48 -15.51 -22.67
N GLU A 412 13.90 -14.30 -22.98
CA GLU A 412 14.80 -14.00 -24.10
C GLU A 412 16.28 -14.19 -23.76
N GLU A 413 16.71 -13.79 -22.55
CA GLU A 413 18.12 -13.75 -22.16
C GLU A 413 18.58 -14.94 -21.30
N ASP A 414 17.71 -15.53 -20.48
CA ASP A 414 18.11 -16.54 -19.49
C ASP A 414 17.78 -18.00 -19.90
N VAL A 415 16.97 -18.19 -20.95
CA VAL A 415 16.56 -19.51 -21.44
C VAL A 415 17.50 -20.01 -22.52
N PHE A 416 18.11 -21.16 -22.26
CA PHE A 416 18.97 -21.85 -23.22
C PHE A 416 18.94 -23.34 -22.92
N ILE A 417 18.50 -24.15 -23.88
CA ILE A 417 18.52 -25.61 -23.82
C ILE A 417 19.33 -26.11 -25.02
N PRO A 418 20.51 -26.70 -24.81
CA PRO A 418 21.33 -27.20 -25.92
C PRO A 418 20.66 -28.42 -26.57
N LEU A 419 20.88 -28.60 -27.87
CA LEU A 419 20.47 -29.79 -28.61
C LEU A 419 21.70 -30.61 -28.96
N TYR A 420 21.62 -31.91 -28.68
CA TYR A 420 22.68 -32.87 -28.92
C TYR A 420 22.17 -34.03 -29.78
N PRO A 421 23.05 -34.68 -30.57
CA PRO A 421 22.69 -35.90 -31.29
C PRO A 421 22.21 -36.99 -30.31
N LYS A 422 21.25 -37.81 -30.73
CA LYS A 422 20.66 -38.88 -29.90
C LYS A 422 21.73 -39.79 -29.28
N SER A 423 22.73 -40.18 -30.06
CA SER A 423 23.86 -41.02 -29.60
C SER A 423 24.68 -40.41 -28.46
N THR A 424 24.67 -39.08 -28.30
CA THR A 424 25.40 -38.38 -27.23
C THR A 424 24.60 -38.30 -25.93
N VAL A 425 23.27 -38.42 -26.00
CA VAL A 425 22.35 -38.30 -24.85
C VAL A 425 21.66 -39.62 -24.48
N GLU A 426 21.91 -40.70 -25.22
CA GLU A 426 21.44 -42.05 -24.90
C GLU A 426 21.88 -42.49 -23.50
N ASP A 427 23.12 -42.17 -23.11
CA ASP A 427 23.59 -42.35 -21.75
C ASP A 427 23.15 -41.17 -20.86
N LYS A 428 22.17 -41.42 -19.99
CA LYS A 428 21.67 -40.46 -18.99
C LYS A 428 22.74 -40.01 -17.99
N SER A 429 23.82 -40.79 -17.84
CA SER A 429 24.93 -40.44 -16.95
C SER A 429 25.93 -39.46 -17.60
N SER A 430 25.83 -39.27 -18.92
CA SER A 430 26.69 -38.37 -19.69
C SER A 430 26.55 -36.90 -19.24
N LEU A 431 27.63 -36.15 -19.42
CA LEU A 431 27.66 -34.72 -19.11
C LEU A 431 26.65 -33.93 -19.97
N HIS A 432 26.51 -34.30 -21.24
CA HIS A 432 25.59 -33.67 -22.19
C HIS A 432 24.13 -33.87 -21.79
N SER A 433 23.73 -35.10 -21.42
CA SER A 433 22.37 -35.38 -20.94
C SER A 433 22.05 -34.63 -19.65
N LYS A 434 22.93 -34.71 -18.64
CA LYS A 434 22.75 -33.99 -17.36
C LYS A 434 22.63 -32.48 -17.55
N PHE A 435 23.46 -31.89 -18.41
CA PHE A 435 23.40 -30.46 -18.69
C PHE A 435 22.11 -30.08 -19.42
N GLN A 436 21.74 -30.82 -20.47
CA GLN A 436 20.48 -30.58 -21.19
C GLN A 436 19.26 -30.69 -20.26
N ASP A 437 19.22 -31.70 -19.39
CA ASP A 437 18.15 -31.90 -18.42
C ASP A 437 18.07 -30.75 -17.42
N ARG A 438 19.21 -30.30 -16.86
CA ARG A 438 19.24 -29.12 -16.00
C ARG A 438 18.63 -27.89 -16.66
N ARG A 439 18.99 -27.66 -17.91
CA ARG A 439 18.50 -26.52 -18.67
C ARG A 439 17.00 -26.65 -18.99
N PHE A 440 16.54 -27.85 -19.29
CA PHE A 440 15.11 -28.14 -19.47
C PHE A 440 14.33 -27.82 -18.19
N TRP A 441 14.76 -28.35 -17.04
CA TRP A 441 14.08 -28.12 -15.77
C TRP A 441 14.10 -26.66 -15.32
N SER A 442 15.20 -25.94 -15.57
CA SER A 442 15.24 -24.49 -15.35
C SER A 442 14.22 -23.73 -16.20
N ALA A 443 14.01 -24.14 -17.46
CA ALA A 443 13.00 -23.55 -18.32
C ALA A 443 11.56 -23.92 -17.90
N VAL A 444 11.32 -25.15 -17.43
CA VAL A 444 10.02 -25.54 -16.83
C VAL A 444 9.74 -24.74 -15.56
N LYS A 445 10.76 -24.49 -14.73
CA LYS A 445 10.62 -23.62 -13.56
C LYS A 445 10.19 -22.21 -13.94
N LEU A 446 10.83 -21.62 -14.95
CA LEU A 446 10.47 -20.30 -15.45
C LEU A 446 9.04 -20.30 -16.01
N LEU A 447 8.66 -21.36 -16.74
CA LEU A 447 7.28 -21.55 -17.20
C LEU A 447 6.31 -21.52 -16.02
N SER A 448 6.53 -22.34 -14.99
CA SER A 448 5.71 -22.37 -13.78
C SER A 448 5.59 -20.97 -13.15
N ASN A 449 6.71 -20.26 -12.98
CA ASN A 449 6.74 -18.92 -12.40
C ASN A 449 6.01 -17.87 -13.26
N VAL A 450 6.12 -17.93 -14.59
CA VAL A 450 5.38 -17.04 -15.51
C VAL A 450 3.88 -17.29 -15.41
N LEU A 451 3.46 -18.55 -15.31
CA LEU A 451 2.04 -18.93 -15.24
C LEU A 451 1.40 -18.56 -13.89
N LEU A 452 2.17 -18.36 -12.82
CA LEU A 452 1.65 -17.83 -11.55
C LEU A 452 1.05 -16.42 -11.66
N TRP A 453 1.40 -15.67 -12.71
CA TRP A 453 0.86 -14.31 -12.95
C TRP A 453 -0.51 -14.31 -13.63
N ASP A 454 -1.03 -15.48 -13.97
CA ASP A 454 -2.39 -15.67 -14.45
C ASP A 454 -3.40 -15.10 -13.44
N GLY A 455 -4.20 -14.12 -13.88
CA GLY A 455 -5.23 -13.45 -13.04
C GLY A 455 -4.83 -12.07 -12.56
N ILE A 456 -3.53 -11.75 -12.58
CA ILE A 456 -3.02 -10.39 -12.42
C ILE A 456 -2.71 -9.77 -13.78
N VAL A 457 -1.99 -10.52 -14.62
CA VAL A 457 -1.64 -10.14 -16.00
C VAL A 457 -2.74 -10.65 -16.93
N GLN A 458 -2.99 -9.92 -18.02
CA GLN A 458 -3.93 -10.35 -19.07
C GLN A 458 -3.58 -11.74 -19.59
N GLU A 459 -4.59 -12.60 -19.69
CA GLU A 459 -4.45 -14.02 -20.02
C GLU A 459 -3.72 -14.25 -21.35
N ASP A 460 -4.05 -13.49 -22.41
CA ASP A 460 -3.37 -13.57 -23.70
C ASP A 460 -1.86 -13.29 -23.60
N THR A 461 -1.46 -12.38 -22.71
CA THR A 461 -0.04 -12.05 -22.50
C THR A 461 0.68 -13.17 -21.75
N VAL A 462 0.04 -13.78 -20.76
CA VAL A 462 0.60 -14.94 -20.03
C VAL A 462 0.70 -16.15 -20.97
N ARG A 463 -0.31 -16.40 -21.80
CA ARG A 463 -0.31 -17.46 -22.83
C ARG A 463 0.76 -17.23 -23.89
N ASP A 464 0.95 -16.00 -24.37
CA ASP A 464 2.05 -15.68 -25.30
C ASP A 464 3.42 -15.98 -24.69
N LEU A 465 3.68 -15.53 -23.46
CA LEU A 465 4.98 -15.73 -22.81
C LEU A 465 5.22 -17.20 -22.43
N GLY A 466 4.25 -17.83 -21.76
CA GLY A 466 4.35 -19.20 -21.27
C GLY A 466 4.24 -20.24 -22.39
N LEU A 467 3.20 -20.17 -23.22
CA LEU A 467 2.92 -21.23 -24.19
C LEU A 467 3.64 -21.00 -25.52
N ARG A 468 3.58 -19.79 -26.10
CA ARG A 468 4.21 -19.53 -27.40
C ARG A 468 5.72 -19.38 -27.28
N LYS A 469 6.19 -18.53 -26.37
CA LYS A 469 7.62 -18.15 -26.28
C LYS A 469 8.47 -19.06 -25.41
N LEU A 470 7.90 -19.76 -24.43
CA LEU A 470 8.64 -20.72 -23.59
C LEU A 470 8.39 -22.17 -24.04
N LEU A 471 7.14 -22.64 -23.96
CA LEU A 471 6.80 -24.03 -24.27
C LEU A 471 7.12 -24.38 -25.73
N ASN A 472 6.48 -23.71 -26.69
CA ASN A 472 6.62 -24.06 -28.10
C ASN A 472 8.02 -23.76 -28.67
N ARG A 473 8.66 -22.67 -28.23
CA ARG A 473 9.97 -22.26 -28.75
C ARG A 473 11.14 -23.07 -28.18
N TYR A 474 11.10 -23.44 -26.90
CA TYR A 474 12.25 -24.05 -26.22
C TYR A 474 11.96 -25.46 -25.70
N LEU A 475 10.90 -25.64 -24.91
CA LEU A 475 10.65 -26.92 -24.22
C LEU A 475 10.20 -28.01 -25.19
N LEU A 476 9.27 -27.70 -26.10
CA LEU A 476 8.69 -28.66 -27.04
C LEU A 476 9.75 -29.24 -27.98
N LEU A 477 10.71 -28.43 -28.41
CA LEU A 477 11.81 -28.87 -29.25
C LEU A 477 12.69 -29.91 -28.54
N ASN A 478 12.89 -29.79 -27.23
CA ASN A 478 13.60 -30.80 -26.46
C ASN A 478 12.77 -32.09 -26.32
N LEU A 479 11.48 -31.96 -26.00
CA LEU A 479 10.56 -33.10 -25.83
C LEU A 479 10.43 -33.96 -27.09
N ILE A 480 10.26 -33.33 -28.26
CA ILE A 480 10.15 -34.04 -29.56
C ILE A 480 11.42 -34.84 -29.90
N ASN A 481 12.58 -34.38 -29.44
CA ASN A 481 13.85 -35.06 -29.73
C ASN A 481 14.16 -36.21 -28.77
N MET A 482 13.39 -36.38 -27.69
CA MET A 482 13.50 -37.49 -26.76
C MET A 482 12.67 -38.69 -27.21
N PRO A 483 13.13 -39.94 -26.97
CA PRO A 483 12.30 -41.11 -27.19
C PRO A 483 11.10 -41.12 -26.23
N PRO A 484 9.90 -41.57 -26.69
CA PRO A 484 8.78 -41.82 -25.80
C PRO A 484 9.15 -42.83 -24.71
N GLY A 485 8.81 -42.53 -23.46
CA GLY A 485 9.13 -43.35 -22.30
C GLY A 485 8.96 -42.58 -20.98
N PRO A 486 9.24 -43.21 -19.83
CA PRO A 486 8.90 -42.65 -18.51
C PRO A 486 9.43 -41.23 -18.26
N ASP A 487 10.64 -40.93 -18.70
CA ASP A 487 11.28 -39.61 -18.53
C ASP A 487 10.66 -38.53 -19.42
N ASN A 488 10.32 -38.86 -20.67
CA ASN A 488 9.57 -37.94 -21.53
C ASN A 488 8.16 -37.66 -20.94
N ILE A 489 7.50 -38.70 -20.42
CA ILE A 489 6.17 -38.58 -19.79
C ILE A 489 6.24 -37.73 -18.52
N GLU A 490 7.26 -37.93 -17.68
CA GLU A 490 7.49 -37.11 -16.48
C GLU A 490 7.65 -35.63 -16.83
N LYS A 491 8.49 -35.31 -17.82
CA LYS A 491 8.66 -33.94 -18.31
C LYS A 491 7.36 -33.36 -18.87
N CYS A 492 6.61 -34.13 -19.66
CA CYS A 492 5.30 -33.73 -20.16
C CYS A 492 4.30 -33.48 -19.03
N ASN A 493 4.26 -34.36 -18.01
CA ASN A 493 3.40 -34.22 -16.85
C ASN A 493 3.72 -32.94 -16.07
N LYS A 494 5.01 -32.62 -15.88
CA LYS A 494 5.42 -31.38 -15.20
C LYS A 494 5.01 -30.14 -15.98
N VAL A 495 5.08 -30.16 -17.31
CA VAL A 495 4.54 -29.05 -18.14
C VAL A 495 3.03 -28.91 -17.93
N VAL A 496 2.28 -30.01 -18.01
CA VAL A 496 0.82 -30.00 -17.82
C VAL A 496 0.44 -29.54 -16.40
N ALA A 497 1.18 -29.96 -15.38
CA ALA A 497 0.95 -29.57 -13.99
C ALA A 497 1.16 -28.07 -13.72
N CYS A 498 1.87 -27.35 -14.60
CA CYS A 498 2.02 -25.91 -14.49
C CYS A 498 0.82 -25.12 -15.04
N LEU A 499 -0.04 -25.74 -15.84
CA LEU A 499 -1.12 -25.04 -16.56
C LEU A 499 -2.29 -24.70 -15.63
N PRO A 500 -2.79 -23.45 -15.63
CA PRO A 500 -3.97 -23.08 -14.84
C PRO A 500 -5.21 -23.86 -15.28
N GLU A 501 -5.90 -24.51 -14.34
CA GLU A 501 -7.10 -25.31 -14.63
C GLU A 501 -8.23 -24.49 -15.27
N ARG A 502 -8.34 -23.21 -14.88
CA ARG A 502 -9.39 -22.30 -15.37
C ARG A 502 -9.31 -22.02 -16.87
N TRP A 503 -8.14 -22.16 -17.50
CA TRP A 503 -7.99 -21.99 -18.96
C TRP A 503 -8.78 -23.03 -19.76
N PHE A 504 -9.21 -24.11 -19.11
CA PHE A 504 -9.86 -25.26 -19.73
C PHE A 504 -11.35 -25.40 -19.34
N GLN A 505 -11.90 -24.48 -18.54
CA GLN A 505 -13.28 -24.59 -18.04
C GLN A 505 -14.34 -24.21 -19.10
N ASP A 506 -14.05 -23.23 -19.96
CA ASP A 506 -15.02 -22.68 -20.94
C ASP A 506 -14.83 -23.21 -22.38
N LEU A 507 -14.03 -24.27 -22.57
CA LEU A 507 -13.77 -24.85 -23.89
C LEU A 507 -14.97 -25.70 -24.36
N GLN A 508 -15.90 -25.06 -25.08
CA GLN A 508 -17.16 -25.64 -25.58
C GLN A 508 -16.96 -26.76 -26.62
N SER A 509 -15.81 -26.83 -27.28
CA SER A 509 -15.63 -27.62 -28.51
C SER A 509 -14.86 -28.92 -28.34
N GLY A 510 -14.59 -29.42 -27.13
CA GLY A 510 -13.80 -30.65 -26.91
C GLY A 510 -12.34 -30.58 -27.42
N SER A 511 -11.93 -29.40 -27.90
CA SER A 511 -10.61 -29.09 -28.43
C SER A 511 -9.82 -28.24 -27.43
N THR A 512 -8.52 -28.49 -27.37
CA THR A 512 -7.57 -27.78 -26.50
C THR A 512 -7.29 -26.35 -26.99
N LEU A 513 -6.48 -25.60 -26.24
CA LEU A 513 -6.01 -24.26 -26.62
C LEU A 513 -5.18 -24.30 -27.91
N PRO A 514 -5.31 -23.30 -28.81
CA PRO A 514 -4.54 -23.25 -30.06
C PRO A 514 -3.02 -23.34 -29.85
N GLU A 515 -2.51 -22.72 -28.78
CA GLU A 515 -1.09 -22.73 -28.42
C GLU A 515 -0.58 -24.12 -28.01
N LEU A 516 -1.46 -25.01 -27.54
CA LEU A 516 -1.11 -26.36 -27.07
C LEU A 516 -1.22 -27.43 -28.15
N LEU A 517 -1.69 -27.09 -29.37
CA LEU A 517 -1.91 -28.07 -30.44
C LEU A 517 -0.65 -28.88 -30.77
N ASN A 518 0.51 -28.22 -30.93
CA ASN A 518 1.76 -28.92 -31.24
C ASN A 518 2.22 -29.83 -30.09
N PHE A 519 1.97 -29.42 -28.84
CA PHE A 519 2.26 -30.24 -27.68
C PHE A 519 1.32 -31.45 -27.59
N CYS A 520 0.03 -31.28 -27.88
CA CYS A 520 -0.93 -32.38 -27.92
C CYS A 520 -0.63 -33.36 -29.06
N GLN A 521 -0.18 -32.88 -30.22
CA GLN A 521 0.30 -33.73 -31.31
C GLN A 521 1.53 -34.55 -30.90
N HIS A 522 2.46 -33.97 -30.14
CA HIS A 522 3.59 -34.71 -29.59
C HIS A 522 3.14 -35.80 -28.60
N LEU A 523 2.22 -35.48 -27.69
CA LEU A 523 1.64 -36.47 -26.76
C LEU A 523 0.95 -37.61 -27.54
N LEU A 524 0.17 -37.29 -28.57
CA LEU A 524 -0.48 -38.29 -29.41
C LEU A 524 0.54 -39.21 -30.10
N GLN A 525 1.63 -38.65 -30.65
CA GLN A 525 2.73 -39.45 -31.22
C GLN A 525 3.41 -40.36 -30.20
N CYS A 526 3.56 -39.89 -28.96
CA CYS A 526 4.07 -40.71 -27.85
C CYS A 526 3.10 -41.86 -27.55
N ALA A 527 1.79 -41.58 -27.47
CA ALA A 527 0.77 -42.60 -27.22
C ALA A 527 0.78 -43.70 -28.31
N HIS A 528 0.83 -43.33 -29.60
CA HIS A 528 0.93 -44.31 -30.70
C HIS A 528 2.19 -45.17 -30.61
N THR A 529 3.32 -44.56 -30.27
CA THR A 529 4.60 -45.28 -30.17
C THR A 529 4.59 -46.24 -28.98
N LEU A 530 4.19 -45.77 -27.80
CA LEU A 530 4.12 -46.58 -26.57
C LEU A 530 3.13 -47.73 -26.71
N HIS A 531 1.97 -47.48 -27.34
CA HIS A 531 0.98 -48.52 -27.56
C HIS A 531 1.49 -49.61 -28.51
N ARG A 532 2.13 -49.23 -29.62
CA ARG A 532 2.75 -50.17 -30.56
C ARG A 532 3.84 -51.02 -29.88
N ASP A 533 4.55 -50.44 -28.93
CA ASP A 533 5.63 -51.08 -28.19
C ASP A 533 5.12 -51.87 -26.95
N ASN A 534 3.80 -51.99 -26.76
CA ASN A 534 3.11 -52.69 -25.66
C ASN A 534 3.32 -52.08 -24.25
N HIS A 535 3.54 -50.77 -24.16
CA HIS A 535 3.67 -50.02 -22.91
C HIS A 535 2.31 -49.43 -22.47
N SER A 536 1.39 -50.29 -22.04
CA SER A 536 -0.02 -49.91 -21.78
C SER A 536 -0.21 -48.90 -20.65
N ASP A 537 0.60 -48.99 -19.58
CA ASP A 537 0.49 -48.10 -18.43
C ASP A 537 0.97 -46.69 -18.82
N GLU A 538 2.09 -46.60 -19.53
CA GLU A 538 2.63 -45.35 -20.06
C GLU A 538 1.70 -44.73 -21.12
N THR A 539 1.08 -45.53 -21.99
CA THR A 539 0.04 -45.03 -22.92
C THR A 539 -1.11 -44.39 -22.15
N LYS A 540 -1.59 -45.03 -21.07
CA LYS A 540 -2.68 -44.51 -20.24
C LYS A 540 -2.30 -43.20 -19.56
N GLU A 541 -1.07 -43.07 -19.07
CA GLU A 541 -0.56 -41.82 -18.50
C GLU A 541 -0.56 -40.68 -19.52
N VAL A 542 -0.11 -40.93 -20.75
CA VAL A 542 -0.11 -39.92 -21.82
C VAL A 542 -1.53 -39.50 -22.19
N LEU A 543 -2.47 -40.44 -22.28
CA LEU A 543 -3.88 -40.13 -22.52
C LEU A 543 -4.48 -39.28 -21.37
N LEU A 544 -4.16 -39.59 -20.11
CA LEU A 544 -4.56 -38.77 -18.96
C LEU A 544 -4.02 -37.34 -19.04
N LEU A 545 -2.78 -37.15 -19.50
CA LEU A 545 -2.23 -35.81 -19.74
C LEU A 545 -3.00 -35.04 -20.83
N MET A 546 -3.36 -35.71 -21.93
CA MET A 546 -4.16 -35.10 -23.01
C MET A 546 -5.57 -34.71 -22.54
N MET A 547 -6.18 -35.52 -21.69
CA MET A 547 -7.49 -35.20 -21.09
C MET A 547 -7.41 -33.99 -20.14
N ARG A 548 -6.34 -33.86 -19.35
CA ARG A 548 -6.11 -32.69 -18.47
C ARG A 548 -6.04 -31.37 -19.24
N VAL A 549 -5.53 -31.40 -20.48
CA VAL A 549 -5.48 -30.22 -21.37
C VAL A 549 -6.66 -30.13 -22.33
N LYS A 550 -7.73 -30.91 -22.10
CA LYS A 550 -8.97 -30.94 -22.91
C LYS A 550 -8.74 -31.23 -24.40
N ALA A 551 -7.76 -32.06 -24.75
CA ALA A 551 -7.58 -32.58 -26.10
C ALA A 551 -8.48 -33.81 -26.36
N LEU A 552 -9.78 -33.68 -26.09
CA LEU A 552 -10.72 -34.82 -26.02
C LEU A 552 -10.90 -35.51 -27.37
N HIS A 553 -11.08 -34.75 -28.46
CA HIS A 553 -11.21 -35.32 -29.81
C HIS A 553 -10.02 -36.19 -30.20
N MET A 554 -8.79 -35.75 -29.89
CA MET A 554 -7.59 -36.51 -30.20
C MET A 554 -7.51 -37.82 -29.40
N VAL A 555 -8.05 -37.83 -28.17
CA VAL A 555 -8.13 -39.03 -27.33
C VAL A 555 -9.22 -39.96 -27.86
N GLU A 556 -10.39 -39.44 -28.22
CA GLU A 556 -11.49 -40.21 -28.82
C GLU A 556 -11.04 -40.90 -30.12
N ASP A 557 -10.42 -40.16 -31.03
CA ASP A 557 -9.88 -40.67 -32.30
C ASP A 557 -8.89 -41.83 -32.04
N PHE A 558 -7.99 -41.67 -31.07
CA PHE A 558 -7.03 -42.70 -30.69
C PHE A 558 -7.71 -43.97 -30.14
N LEU A 559 -8.70 -43.80 -29.24
CA LEU A 559 -9.42 -44.94 -28.67
C LEU A 559 -10.22 -45.70 -29.74
N GLU A 560 -10.78 -45.00 -30.73
CA GLU A 560 -11.46 -45.62 -31.86
C GLU A 560 -10.49 -46.38 -32.78
N GLU A 561 -9.33 -45.79 -33.10
CA GLU A 561 -8.31 -46.42 -33.94
C GLU A 561 -7.83 -47.76 -33.37
N TYR A 562 -7.56 -47.82 -32.06
CA TYR A 562 -7.08 -49.03 -31.38
C TYR A 562 -8.19 -49.89 -30.76
N LYS A 563 -9.47 -49.54 -30.98
CA LYS A 563 -10.65 -50.24 -30.42
C LYS A 563 -10.59 -50.39 -28.89
N LEU A 564 -10.08 -49.38 -28.21
CA LEU A 564 -9.93 -49.32 -26.75
C LEU A 564 -11.17 -48.72 -26.08
N GLU A 565 -12.37 -49.11 -26.51
CA GLU A 565 -13.63 -48.52 -26.04
C GLU A 565 -13.86 -48.70 -24.54
N HIS A 566 -13.24 -49.70 -23.92
CA HIS A 566 -13.28 -49.92 -22.48
C HIS A 566 -12.61 -48.81 -21.66
N LEU A 567 -11.81 -47.94 -22.30
CA LEU A 567 -11.19 -46.76 -21.68
C LEU A 567 -12.01 -45.47 -21.90
N LYS A 568 -13.10 -45.50 -22.70
CA LYS A 568 -14.04 -44.36 -22.84
C LYS A 568 -14.59 -43.83 -21.51
N PRO A 569 -14.83 -44.64 -20.45
CA PRO A 569 -15.27 -44.12 -19.13
C PRO A 569 -14.24 -43.24 -18.42
N MET A 570 -13.01 -43.13 -18.93
CA MET A 570 -11.97 -42.27 -18.37
C MET A 570 -12.02 -40.82 -18.87
N ILE A 571 -12.77 -40.57 -19.94
CA ILE A 571 -13.07 -39.26 -20.53
C ILE A 571 -14.20 -38.61 -19.73
#